data_AF-A0A7S4F1U5-F1
#
_entry.id   AF-A0A7S4F1U5-F1
#
_cell.length_a   1.000
_cell.length_b   1.000
_cell.length_c   1.000
_cell.angle_alpha   90.00
_cell.angle_beta   90.00
_cell.angle_gamma   90.00
#
_symmetry.space_group_name_H-M   'P 1'
#
loop_
_entity.id
_entity.type
_entity.pdbx_description
1 polymer ?
#
loop_
_entity_poly.entity_id
_entity_poly.type
_entity_poly.pdbx_seq_one_letter_code
_entity_poly.pdbx_strand_id
1 'polypeptide(L)'
;GFTHPLLPLRDVYSVSQPPWGPPLRSSYRNGRLLDYVWVSDAVSVLRAMPVAAAAASASPRRVPSAEHPSDHLPVGALISWPGAPPALSDRCAWQQMCVENVVTSATRPRRQRQKSAAEASAAGRKSI
;
A
#
# COMPACT_ATOMS: atom_id res chain seq x y z
N GLY A 1 -14.51 28.24 -24.00
CA GLY A 1 -13.23 27.62 -23.62
C GLY A 1 -13.14 27.63 -22.12
N PHE A 2 -12.65 26.56 -21.48
CA PHE A 2 -12.41 26.57 -20.04
C PHE A 2 -11.34 27.63 -19.73
N THR A 3 -11.71 28.67 -18.98
CA THR A 3 -10.90 29.86 -18.69
C THR A 3 -10.17 29.79 -17.34
N HIS A 4 -10.17 28.63 -16.70
CA HIS A 4 -9.41 28.42 -15.46
C HIS A 4 -8.15 27.64 -15.79
N PRO A 5 -7.01 28.32 -16.05
CA PRO A 5 -5.74 27.61 -16.20
C PRO A 5 -5.53 26.76 -14.94
N LEU A 6 -5.14 25.50 -15.14
CA LEU A 6 -4.75 24.64 -14.03
C LEU A 6 -3.66 25.37 -13.25
N LEU A 7 -3.87 25.53 -11.95
CA LEU A 7 -2.86 26.14 -11.08
C LEU A 7 -1.54 25.36 -11.23
N PRO A 8 -0.38 26.04 -11.15
CA PRO A 8 0.90 25.35 -11.13
C PRO A 8 0.89 24.23 -10.08
N LEU A 9 1.24 23.01 -10.51
CA LEU A 9 1.32 21.84 -9.64
C LEU A 9 2.77 21.57 -9.28
N ARG A 10 3.01 21.25 -8.01
CA ARG A 10 4.34 20.88 -7.48
C ARG A 10 4.25 19.58 -6.70
N ASP A 11 5.29 18.77 -6.76
CA ASP A 11 5.39 17.56 -5.94
C ASP A 11 5.64 17.98 -4.49
N VAL A 12 4.82 17.48 -3.57
CA VAL A 12 4.94 17.75 -2.13
C VAL A 12 6.37 17.48 -1.64
N TYR A 13 7.00 16.38 -2.04
CA TYR A 13 8.33 16.01 -1.57
C TYR A 13 9.44 16.94 -2.10
N SER A 14 9.15 17.75 -3.12
CA SER A 14 10.02 18.85 -3.57
C SER A 14 9.80 20.15 -2.81
N VAL A 15 8.59 20.37 -2.27
CA VAL A 15 8.20 21.59 -1.57
C VAL A 15 8.55 21.52 -0.08
N SER A 16 8.37 20.36 0.55
CA SER A 16 8.58 20.17 1.98
C SER A 16 9.21 18.81 2.23
N GLN A 17 10.34 18.77 2.94
CA GLN A 17 10.97 17.52 3.33
C GLN A 17 10.25 16.92 4.54
N PRO A 18 10.17 15.58 4.65
CA PRO A 18 9.67 14.93 5.85
C PRO A 18 10.52 15.36 7.07
N PRO A 19 9.90 15.62 8.23
CA PRO A 19 10.62 16.06 9.42
C PRO A 19 11.55 14.99 10.03
N TRP A 20 11.34 13.72 9.67
CA TRP A 20 12.20 12.60 10.04
C TRP A 20 12.04 11.45 9.03
N GLY A 21 12.90 10.44 9.17
CA GLY A 21 12.96 9.32 8.24
C GLY A 21 13.86 9.62 7.03
N PRO A 22 13.99 8.64 6.12
CA PRO A 22 14.86 8.80 4.97
C PRO A 22 14.20 9.64 3.85
N PRO A 23 14.99 10.15 2.90
CA PRO A 23 14.44 10.75 1.69
C PRO A 23 13.68 9.69 0.85
N LEU A 24 12.59 10.12 0.22
CA LEU A 24 11.83 9.28 -0.72
C LEU A 24 12.65 9.11 -2.01
N ARG A 25 13.19 7.91 -2.22
CA ARG A 25 13.95 7.55 -3.44
C ARG A 25 13.21 6.55 -4.32
N SER A 26 12.32 5.74 -3.72
CA SER A 26 11.48 4.78 -4.43
C SER A 26 10.13 4.66 -3.75
N SER A 27 9.08 4.51 -4.54
CA SER A 27 7.74 4.16 -4.06
C SER A 27 7.30 2.77 -4.50
N TYR A 28 8.04 2.11 -5.40
CA TYR A 28 7.68 0.80 -5.96
C TYR A 28 8.77 -0.26 -5.74
N ARG A 29 8.38 -1.53 -5.58
CA ARG A 29 9.28 -2.68 -5.26
C ARG A 29 10.55 -2.81 -6.10
N ASN A 30 10.55 -2.30 -7.33
CA ASN A 30 11.70 -2.38 -8.24
C ASN A 30 12.68 -1.20 -8.13
N GLY A 31 12.45 -0.27 -7.20
CA GLY A 31 13.32 0.89 -6.97
C GLY A 31 12.92 2.15 -7.70
N ARG A 32 11.82 2.13 -8.47
CA ARG A 32 11.30 3.32 -9.14
C ARG A 32 10.49 4.20 -8.20
N LEU A 33 10.50 5.50 -8.48
CA LEU A 33 9.58 6.47 -7.91
C LEU A 33 8.41 6.67 -8.90
N LEU A 34 7.25 6.12 -8.56
CA LEU A 34 6.07 6.08 -9.43
C LEU A 34 4.86 6.79 -8.83
N ASP A 35 4.86 7.04 -7.53
CA ASP A 35 3.76 7.62 -6.78
C ASP A 35 4.13 9.04 -6.33
N TYR A 36 3.25 9.99 -6.61
CA TYR A 36 3.47 11.41 -6.39
C TYR A 36 2.25 12.04 -5.74
N VAL A 37 2.47 13.07 -4.93
CA VAL A 37 1.40 13.92 -4.39
C VAL A 37 1.59 15.31 -4.97
N TRP A 38 0.69 15.70 -5.87
CA TRP A 38 0.73 17.00 -6.52
C TRP A 38 -0.17 17.98 -5.76
N VAL A 39 0.37 19.17 -5.47
CA VAL A 39 -0.35 20.26 -4.82
C VAL A 39 -0.31 21.51 -5.68
N SER A 40 -1.39 22.29 -5.64
CA SER A 40 -1.43 23.62 -6.23
C SER A 40 -1.05 24.69 -5.21
N ASP A 41 -0.75 25.89 -5.69
CA ASP A 41 -0.45 27.05 -4.82
C ASP A 41 -1.64 27.50 -3.94
N ALA A 42 -2.84 26.95 -4.14
CA ALA A 42 -4.01 27.20 -3.29
C ALA A 42 -4.00 26.38 -1.97
N VAL A 43 -3.06 25.43 -1.84
CA VAL A 43 -2.93 24.53 -0.70
C VAL A 43 -1.57 24.73 -0.06
N SER A 44 -1.54 24.90 1.26
CA SER A 44 -0.31 24.96 2.04
C SER A 44 0.13 23.55 2.41
N VAL A 45 1.34 23.15 2.00
CA VAL A 45 1.98 21.92 2.49
C VAL A 45 2.59 22.20 3.85
N LEU A 46 2.00 21.62 4.90
CA LEU A 46 2.53 21.76 6.26
C LEU A 46 3.77 20.86 6.44
N ARG A 47 3.69 19.62 5.94
CA ARG A 47 4.85 18.70 5.85
C ARG A 47 4.59 17.54 4.88
N ALA A 48 5.64 17.05 4.23
CA ALA A 48 5.59 15.72 3.61
C ALA A 48 5.57 14.62 4.68
N MET A 49 4.98 13.48 4.34
CA MET A 49 4.88 12.36 5.27
C MET A 49 6.19 11.57 5.28
N PRO A 50 6.72 11.21 6.47
CA PRO A 50 7.82 10.26 6.60
C PRO A 50 7.49 8.96 5.87
N VAL A 51 8.48 8.45 5.14
CA VAL A 51 8.36 7.22 4.36
C VAL A 51 9.04 6.06 5.09
N ALA A 52 8.65 4.83 4.75
CA ALA A 52 9.28 3.63 5.31
C ALA A 52 10.78 3.59 4.99
N ALA A 53 11.59 2.95 5.84
CA ALA A 53 13.03 2.80 5.61
C ALA A 53 13.36 2.18 4.25
N ALA A 54 12.50 1.28 3.76
CA ALA A 54 12.62 0.68 2.43
C ALA A 54 12.60 1.71 1.29
N ALA A 55 11.87 2.83 1.44
CA ALA A 55 11.76 3.88 0.41
C ALA A 55 13.07 4.65 0.19
N ALA A 56 14.04 4.52 1.11
CA ALA A 56 15.38 5.07 0.97
C ALA A 56 16.25 4.27 -0.01
N SER A 57 15.87 3.03 -0.30
CA SER A 57 16.66 2.11 -1.11
C SER A 57 16.30 2.25 -2.58
N ALA A 58 17.30 2.23 -3.46
CA ALA A 58 17.09 2.05 -4.89
C ALA A 58 16.64 0.60 -5.24
N SER A 59 16.48 -0.27 -4.24
CA SER A 59 16.03 -1.65 -4.39
C SER A 59 15.23 -2.07 -3.17
N PRO A 60 13.99 -1.58 -3.00
CA PRO A 60 13.07 -1.99 -1.94
C PRO A 60 12.49 -3.38 -2.21
N ARG A 61 13.29 -4.35 -2.69
CA ARG A 61 12.85 -5.68 -3.16
C ARG A 61 12.15 -6.54 -2.10
N ARG A 62 12.10 -6.06 -0.86
CA ARG A 62 11.43 -6.69 0.29
C ARG A 62 9.96 -6.28 0.43
N VAL A 63 9.39 -5.65 -0.59
CA VAL A 63 7.94 -5.39 -0.65
C VAL A 63 7.34 -6.09 -1.89
N PRO A 64 6.20 -6.79 -1.76
CA PRO A 64 5.44 -6.97 -0.53
C PRO A 64 6.13 -7.93 0.47
N SER A 65 5.83 -7.76 1.76
CA SER A 65 6.28 -8.58 2.90
C SER A 65 5.23 -8.57 4.01
N ALA A 66 5.48 -9.29 5.11
CA ALA A 66 4.58 -9.29 6.27
C ALA A 66 4.36 -7.89 6.86
N GLU A 67 5.40 -7.04 6.82
CA GLU A 67 5.37 -5.66 7.31
C GLU A 67 4.89 -4.65 6.25
N HIS A 68 4.95 -5.02 4.97
CA HIS A 68 4.56 -4.19 3.83
C HIS A 68 3.64 -4.96 2.89
N PRO A 69 2.31 -4.95 3.11
CA PRO A 69 1.39 -5.82 2.37
C PRO A 69 1.16 -5.41 0.91
N SER A 70 1.74 -4.29 0.45
CA SER A 70 1.67 -3.78 -0.92
C SER A 70 3.05 -3.79 -1.57
N ASP A 71 3.09 -3.88 -2.91
CA ASP A 71 4.30 -3.66 -3.70
C ASP A 71 4.63 -2.17 -3.93
N HIS A 72 3.75 -1.28 -3.47
CA HIS A 72 3.97 0.16 -3.36
C HIS A 72 4.16 0.58 -1.89
N LEU A 73 4.99 1.60 -1.68
CA LEU A 73 5.21 2.24 -0.40
C LEU A 73 4.35 3.50 -0.30
N PRO A 74 3.75 3.78 0.86
CA PRO A 74 2.86 4.93 1.03
C PRO A 74 3.63 6.25 0.89
N VAL A 75 3.05 7.18 0.14
CA VAL A 75 3.48 8.58 0.02
C VAL A 75 2.34 9.49 0.46
N GLY A 76 2.65 10.68 0.98
CA GLY A 76 1.60 11.56 1.46
C GLY A 76 2.11 12.92 1.97
N ALA A 77 1.15 13.76 2.37
CA ALA A 77 1.41 15.07 2.95
C ALA A 77 0.38 15.42 4.03
N LEU A 78 0.79 16.22 5.02
CA LEU A 78 -0.16 17.02 5.78
C LEU A 78 -0.29 18.38 5.07
N ILE A 79 -1.53 18.74 4.74
CA ILE A 79 -1.87 19.96 4.01
C ILE A 79 -2.92 20.78 4.77
N SER A 80 -3.00 22.06 4.45
CA SER A 80 -4.04 22.98 4.91
C SER A 80 -4.52 23.84 3.74
N TRP A 81 -5.76 24.30 3.80
CA TRP A 81 -6.40 25.16 2.81
C TRP A 81 -7.35 26.13 3.51
N PRO A 82 -7.81 27.21 2.84
CA PRO A 82 -8.78 28.13 3.43
C PRO A 82 -10.05 27.40 3.90
N GLY A 83 -10.36 27.50 5.19
CA GLY A 83 -11.51 26.79 5.80
C GLY A 83 -11.23 25.34 6.21
N ALA A 84 -9.99 24.85 6.09
CA ALA A 84 -9.61 23.55 6.61
C ALA A 84 -9.77 23.50 8.15
N PRO A 85 -10.22 22.37 8.72
CA PRO A 85 -10.20 22.18 10.16
C PRO A 85 -8.75 22.26 10.69
N PRO A 86 -8.54 22.71 11.94
CA PRO A 86 -7.21 22.73 12.53
C PRO A 86 -6.62 21.32 12.54
N ALA A 87 -5.32 21.20 12.28
CA ALA A 87 -4.63 19.92 12.33
C ALA A 87 -4.75 19.32 13.74
N LEU A 88 -5.49 18.20 13.85
CA LEU A 88 -5.75 17.55 15.14
C LEU A 88 -4.53 16.78 15.68
N SER A 89 -3.49 16.59 14.86
CA SER A 89 -2.28 15.89 15.27
C SER A 89 -1.08 16.18 14.37
N ASP A 90 0.10 16.13 14.98
CA ASP A 90 1.37 16.06 14.27
C ASP A 90 1.73 14.65 13.75
N ARG A 91 0.82 13.69 13.85
CA ARG A 91 0.97 12.35 13.28
C ARG A 91 0.10 12.17 12.04
N CYS A 92 0.62 11.43 11.07
CA CYS A 92 -0.10 11.15 9.83
C CYS A 92 -1.22 10.13 10.08
N ALA A 93 -2.30 10.18 9.29
CA ALA A 93 -3.47 9.29 9.47
C ALA A 93 -3.07 7.80 9.53
N TRP A 94 -2.14 7.31 8.71
CA TRP A 94 -1.69 5.90 8.78
C TRP A 94 -0.92 5.54 10.06
N GLN A 95 -0.30 6.52 10.73
CA GLN A 95 0.30 6.33 12.06
C GLN A 95 -0.76 6.27 13.17
N GLN A 96 -1.98 6.70 12.87
CA GLN A 96 -3.13 6.68 13.77
C GLN A 96 -4.11 5.55 13.44
N MET A 97 -4.04 4.99 12.23
CA MET A 97 -4.84 3.84 11.83
C MET A 97 -4.20 2.56 12.39
N CYS A 98 -4.86 1.95 13.37
CA CYS A 98 -4.66 0.53 13.65
C CYS A 98 -5.10 -0.24 12.39
N VAL A 99 -4.14 -0.81 11.66
CA VAL A 99 -4.46 -1.73 10.56
C VAL A 99 -4.91 -3.03 11.21
N GLU A 100 -6.23 -3.21 11.35
CA GLU A 100 -6.79 -4.52 11.63
C GLU A 100 -6.59 -5.39 10.38
N ASN A 101 -5.70 -6.38 10.48
CA ASN A 101 -5.57 -7.41 9.45
C ASN A 101 -6.86 -8.23 9.41
N VAL A 102 -7.80 -7.83 8.54
CA VAL A 102 -8.97 -8.65 8.22
C VAL A 102 -8.51 -9.79 7.33
N VAL A 103 -7.95 -10.84 7.93
CA VAL A 103 -7.78 -12.13 7.26
C VAL A 103 -9.16 -12.77 7.20
N THR A 104 -9.93 -12.47 6.16
CA THR A 104 -11.07 -13.31 5.79
C THR A 104 -10.50 -14.68 5.40
N SER A 105 -10.48 -15.59 6.37
CA SER A 105 -10.32 -17.01 6.09
C SER A 105 -11.47 -17.40 5.17
N ALA A 106 -11.20 -17.45 3.86
CA ALA A 106 -12.12 -18.03 2.90
C ALA A 106 -12.21 -19.53 3.24
N THR A 107 -13.17 -19.88 4.09
CA THR A 107 -13.56 -21.25 4.37
C THR A 107 -14.06 -21.87 3.07
N ARG A 108 -13.14 -22.47 2.30
CA ARG A 108 -13.49 -23.26 1.12
C ARG A 108 -14.42 -24.40 1.58
N PRO A 109 -15.63 -24.55 1.02
CA PRO A 109 -16.47 -25.69 1.33
C PRO A 109 -15.76 -26.96 0.85
N ARG A 110 -15.53 -27.88 1.79
CA ARG A 110 -14.89 -29.17 1.59
C ARG A 110 -15.80 -30.02 0.68
N ARG A 111 -15.52 -30.04 -0.63
CA ARG A 111 -16.19 -30.94 -1.59
C ARG A 111 -16.05 -32.38 -1.08
N GLN A 112 -17.17 -32.97 -0.66
CA GLN A 112 -17.34 -34.42 -0.48
C GLN A 112 -17.04 -35.10 -1.83
N ARG A 113 -15.80 -35.56 -2.00
CA ARG A 113 -15.46 -36.63 -2.94
C ARG A 113 -15.44 -37.93 -2.14
N GLN A 114 -16.60 -38.52 -1.90
CA GLN A 114 -16.65 -39.96 -1.65
C GLN A 114 -16.61 -40.64 -3.01
N LYS A 115 -15.42 -41.18 -3.31
CA LYS A 115 -15.17 -42.08 -4.42
C LYS A 115 -16.00 -43.34 -4.23
N SER A 116 -16.90 -43.60 -5.16
CA SER A 116 -17.12 -44.93 -5.73
C SER A 116 -15.78 -45.49 -6.22
N ALA A 117 -15.19 -46.41 -5.45
CA ALA A 117 -14.03 -47.22 -5.84
C ALA A 117 -13.82 -48.42 -4.88
N ALA A 118 -14.91 -49.14 -4.57
CA ALA A 118 -14.85 -50.47 -3.96
C ALA A 118 -15.51 -51.54 -4.85
N GLU A 119 -15.74 -51.23 -6.11
CA GLU A 119 -15.97 -52.19 -7.18
C GLU A 119 -14.72 -52.17 -8.07
N ALA A 120 -14.16 -53.35 -8.35
CA ALA A 120 -12.93 -53.61 -9.12
C ALA A 120 -11.59 -53.64 -8.34
N SER A 121 -11.45 -54.50 -7.33
CA SER A 121 -10.14 -55.14 -7.02
C SER A 121 -10.21 -56.43 -6.18
N ALA A 122 -11.26 -57.25 -6.32
CA ALA A 122 -11.26 -58.60 -5.72
C ALA A 122 -12.09 -59.60 -6.53
N ALA A 123 -11.97 -59.55 -7.86
CA ALA A 123 -12.29 -60.68 -8.72
C ALA A 123 -11.02 -61.05 -9.47
N GLY A 124 -10.40 -62.16 -9.06
CA GLY A 124 -9.40 -62.86 -9.87
C GLY A 124 -8.00 -62.94 -9.26
N ARG A 125 -7.77 -63.96 -8.43
CA ARG A 125 -6.65 -64.89 -8.60
C ARG A 125 -7.05 -66.27 -8.05
N LYS A 126 -6.84 -67.27 -8.91
CA LYS A 126 -7.27 -68.67 -8.84
C LYS A 126 -6.30 -69.55 -8.01
N SER A 127 -6.76 -70.78 -7.73
CA SER A 127 -5.98 -72.01 -7.46
C SER A 127 -5.40 -72.07 -6.04
N ILE A 128 -5.65 -73.09 -5.19
CA ILE A 128 -5.71 -74.56 -5.36
C ILE A 128 -6.82 -75.12 -4.46
#